data_AF-A0AAV5TFF3-F1
#
_entry.id   AF-A0AAV5TFF3-F1
#
_cell.length_a   1.000
_cell.length_b   1.000
_cell.length_c   1.000
_cell.angle_alpha   90.00
_cell.angle_beta   90.00
_cell.angle_gamma   90.00
#
_symmetry.space_group_name_H-M   'P 1'
#
loop_
_entity.id
_entity.type
_entity.pdbx_description
1 polymer ?
#
loop_
_entity_poly.entity_id
_entity_poly.type
_entity_poly.pdbx_seq_one_letter_code
_entity_poly.pdbx_strand_id
1 'polypeptide(L)'
;NFKVVAVFLVIGESDESLVSITQKLNDVTYSGNITEIARIRLRYLLPSFTDAFYRYEGSLTTPLCNEAVQWLVLAEPSSMTRHQV
;
A
#
# COMPACT_ATOMS: atom_id res chain seq x y z
N ASN A 1 3.92 6.98 -19.04
CA ASN A 1 2.64 7.29 -18.35
C ASN A 1 2.44 6.25 -17.27
N PHE A 2 2.48 6.64 -15.99
CA PHE A 2 2.39 5.75 -14.84
C PHE A 2 0.95 5.62 -14.34
N LYS A 3 0.65 4.50 -13.68
CA LYS A 3 -0.65 4.28 -13.01
C LYS A 3 -0.37 3.82 -11.59
N VAL A 4 -0.94 4.51 -10.61
CA VAL A 4 -0.74 4.20 -9.19
C VAL A 4 -2.09 3.95 -8.53
N VAL A 5 -2.20 2.82 -7.83
CA VAL A 5 -3.34 2.50 -6.98
C VAL A 5 -2.97 2.85 -5.54
N ALA A 6 -3.76 3.70 -4.90
CA ALA A 6 -3.56 4.12 -3.52
C ALA A 6 -4.66 3.55 -2.62
N VAL A 7 -4.27 3.09 -1.43
CA VAL A 7 -5.15 2.53 -0.42
C VAL A 7 -4.91 3.29 0.88
N PHE A 8 -5.97 3.79 1.50
CA PHE A 8 -5.88 4.34 2.85
C PHE A 8 -5.82 3.20 3.87
N LEU A 9 -5.03 3.37 4.91
CA LEU A 9 -4.91 2.42 6.02
C LEU A 9 -5.49 3.05 7.28
N VAL A 10 -6.35 2.32 7.99
CA VAL A 10 -6.97 2.75 9.25
C VAL A 10 -6.73 1.73 10.35
N ILE A 11 -6.58 2.18 11.59
CA ILE A 11 -6.39 1.27 12.73
C ILE A 11 -7.73 0.59 13.06
N GLY A 12 -7.75 -0.74 13.05
CA GLY A 12 -8.90 -1.59 13.37
C GLY A 12 -8.51 -2.85 14.15
N GLU A 13 -9.47 -3.77 14.31
CA GLU A 13 -9.31 -4.94 15.20
C GLU A 13 -8.68 -6.17 14.55
N SER A 14 -8.78 -6.29 13.23
CA SER A 14 -8.18 -7.41 12.50
C SER A 14 -7.60 -6.95 11.19
N ASP A 15 -6.43 -7.50 10.85
CA ASP A 15 -5.89 -7.41 9.51
C ASP A 15 -4.86 -8.53 9.24
N GLU A 16 -5.24 -9.47 8.38
CA GLU A 16 -4.30 -10.46 7.84
C GLU A 16 -3.56 -9.95 6.59
N SER A 17 -3.99 -8.83 6.00
CA SER A 17 -3.52 -8.42 4.68
C SER A 17 -2.07 -7.99 4.65
N LEU A 18 -1.61 -7.29 5.69
CA LEU A 18 -0.24 -6.78 5.77
C LEU A 18 0.72 -7.72 6.48
N VAL A 19 0.25 -8.84 7.05
CA VAL A 19 1.08 -9.73 7.89
C VAL A 19 2.35 -10.21 7.18
N SER A 20 2.26 -10.60 5.91
CA SER A 20 3.42 -11.05 5.14
C SER A 20 4.49 -9.97 4.94
N ILE A 21 4.09 -8.69 4.96
CA ILE A 21 4.99 -7.54 4.85
C ILE A 21 5.52 -7.17 6.23
N THR A 22 4.64 -7.00 7.22
CA THR A 22 5.01 -6.50 8.56
C THR A 22 5.97 -7.43 9.29
N GLN A 23 5.83 -8.75 9.12
CA GLN A 23 6.76 -9.73 9.69
C GLN A 23 8.20 -9.62 9.16
N LYS A 24 8.37 -9.01 7.98
CA LYS A 24 9.66 -8.88 7.30
C LYS A 24 10.35 -7.54 7.53
N LEU A 25 9.68 -6.59 8.17
CA LEU A 25 10.22 -5.25 8.41
C LEU A 25 11.50 -5.27 9.27
N ASN A 26 11.60 -6.19 10.23
CA ASN A 26 12.80 -6.33 11.06
C ASN A 26 14.05 -6.71 10.23
N ASP A 27 13.89 -7.43 9.12
CA ASP A 27 14.98 -7.83 8.22
C ASP A 27 15.51 -6.62 7.41
N VAL A 28 14.73 -5.53 7.31
CA VAL A 28 15.02 -4.32 6.53
C VAL A 28 15.08 -3.04 7.37
N THR A 29 15.58 -3.15 8.60
CA THR A 29 15.64 -2.03 9.56
C THR A 29 16.50 -0.84 9.07
N TYR A 30 17.52 -1.10 8.24
CA TYR A 30 18.44 -0.07 7.76
C TYR A 30 18.34 0.14 6.25
N SER A 31 18.68 1.36 5.81
CA SER A 31 18.70 1.71 4.38
C SER A 31 19.66 0.79 3.60
N GLY A 32 19.19 0.23 2.50
CA GLY A 32 19.95 -0.69 1.65
C GLY A 32 19.81 -2.16 2.03
N ASN A 33 19.21 -2.49 3.18
CA ASN A 33 18.80 -3.86 3.47
C ASN A 33 17.74 -4.32 2.46
N ILE A 34 17.80 -5.61 2.12
CA ILE A 34 16.85 -6.26 1.22
C ILE A 34 16.41 -7.56 1.90
N THR A 35 15.12 -7.86 1.81
CA THR A 35 14.55 -9.14 2.24
C THR A 35 13.60 -9.66 1.15
N GLU A 36 13.36 -10.97 1.15
CA GLU A 36 12.43 -11.62 0.23
C GLU A 36 11.10 -11.94 0.94
N ILE A 37 9.99 -11.59 0.28
CA ILE A 37 8.65 -11.98 0.71
C ILE A 37 8.16 -13.07 -0.26
N ALA A 38 8.26 -14.32 0.16
CA ALA A 38 7.76 -15.43 -0.63
C ALA A 38 6.22 -15.48 -0.61
N ARG A 39 5.61 -15.61 -1.80
CA ARG A 39 4.18 -15.95 -1.99
C ARG A 39 3.17 -14.95 -1.38
N ILE A 40 3.35 -13.66 -1.65
CA ILE A 40 2.31 -12.66 -1.34
C ILE A 40 1.21 -12.63 -2.41
N ARG A 41 -0.07 -12.59 -1.99
CA ARG A 41 -1.17 -12.27 -2.93
C ARG A 41 -1.51 -10.79 -2.79
N LEU A 42 -1.18 -10.00 -3.81
CA LEU A 42 -1.37 -8.55 -3.80
C LEU A 42 -2.82 -8.11 -3.56
N ARG A 43 -3.80 -8.95 -3.93
CA ARG A 43 -5.23 -8.69 -3.65
C ARG A 43 -5.50 -8.44 -2.18
N TYR A 44 -4.72 -9.03 -1.27
CA TYR A 44 -4.95 -8.85 0.16
C TYR A 44 -4.64 -7.43 0.58
N LEU A 45 -3.69 -6.76 -0.07
CA LEU A 45 -3.33 -5.37 0.21
C LEU A 45 -4.42 -4.36 -0.18
N LEU A 46 -5.49 -4.83 -0.85
CA LEU A 46 -6.61 -4.02 -1.27
C LEU A 46 -7.81 -4.23 -0.33
N PRO A 47 -8.68 -3.23 -0.19
CA PRO A 47 -9.97 -3.37 0.48
C PRO A 47 -10.84 -4.41 -0.21
N SER A 48 -11.83 -4.94 0.52
CA SER A 48 -12.79 -5.91 -0.01
C SER A 48 -13.58 -5.39 -1.21
N PHE A 49 -13.83 -4.07 -1.26
CA PHE A 49 -14.55 -3.40 -2.33
C PHE A 49 -13.66 -2.34 -2.98
N THR A 50 -13.40 -2.50 -4.28
CA THR A 50 -12.53 -1.61 -5.05
C THR A 50 -13.27 -0.85 -6.16
N ASP A 51 -14.59 -1.01 -6.23
CA ASP A 51 -15.42 -0.44 -7.31
C ASP A 51 -15.54 1.09 -7.21
N ALA A 52 -15.45 1.62 -5.98
CA ALA A 52 -15.47 3.05 -5.71
C ALA A 52 -14.04 3.59 -5.54
N PHE A 53 -13.67 4.56 -6.38
CA PHE A 53 -12.36 5.20 -6.34
C PHE A 53 -12.40 6.62 -6.92
N TYR A 54 -11.46 7.44 -6.50
CA TYR A 54 -11.18 8.75 -7.10
C TYR A 54 -10.09 8.60 -8.16
N ARG A 55 -10.26 9.29 -9.29
CA ARG A 55 -9.30 9.26 -10.40
C ARG A 55 -8.87 10.66 -10.79
N TYR A 56 -7.57 10.90 -10.85
CA TYR A 56 -7.02 12.18 -11.31
C TYR A 56 -5.63 12.01 -11.93
N GLU A 57 -5.29 12.93 -12.84
CA GLU A 57 -3.93 13.08 -13.35
C GLU A 57 -3.12 13.92 -12.35
N GLY A 58 -1.93 13.46 -11.99
CA GLY A 58 -1.06 14.10 -11.02
C GLY A 58 0.41 13.73 -11.20
N SER A 59 1.19 13.89 -10.14
CA SER A 59 2.63 13.68 -10.14
C SER A 59 3.07 12.53 -9.25
N LEU A 60 4.35 12.14 -9.40
CA LEU A 60 5.04 11.39 -8.36
C LEU A 60 5.14 12.23 -7.09
N THR A 61 4.93 11.60 -5.93
CA THR A 61 5.07 12.24 -4.61
C THR A 61 6.50 12.17 -4.05
N THR A 62 7.43 11.62 -4.84
CA THR A 62 8.86 11.55 -4.55
C THR A 62 9.65 12.46 -5.50
N PRO A 63 10.87 12.88 -5.14
CA PRO A 63 11.66 13.79 -5.93
C PRO A 63 11.79 13.45 -7.42
N LEU A 64 11.98 14.56 -8.13
CA LEU A 64 11.69 14.88 -9.53
C LEU A 64 10.20 15.19 -9.81
N CYS A 65 9.26 14.66 -9.02
CA CYS A 65 7.86 15.11 -8.98
C CYS A 65 7.16 15.18 -10.35
N ASN A 66 7.56 14.31 -11.29
CA ASN A 66 7.06 14.37 -12.67
C ASN A 66 5.53 14.22 -12.71
N GLU A 67 4.86 15.14 -13.39
CA GLU A 67 3.41 15.13 -13.66
C GLU A 67 3.05 14.10 -14.75
N ALA A 68 3.20 12.82 -14.40
CA ALA A 68 3.05 11.71 -15.33
C ALA A 68 2.31 10.51 -14.72
N VAL A 69 1.52 10.74 -13.65
CA VAL A 69 0.84 9.68 -12.89
C VAL A 69 -0.67 9.83 -12.97
N GLN A 70 -1.33 8.80 -13.47
CA GLN A 70 -2.77 8.62 -13.28
C GLN A 70 -3.01 7.92 -11.94
N TRP A 71 -3.54 8.66 -10.97
CA TRP A 71 -3.85 8.15 -9.62
C TRP A 71 -5.24 7.49 -9.59
N LEU A 72 -5.32 6.36 -8.90
CA LEU A 72 -6.55 5.62 -8.58
C LEU A 72 -6.59 5.44 -7.06
N VAL A 73 -7.26 6.35 -6.35
CA VAL A 73 -7.34 6.32 -4.88
C VAL A 73 -8.61 5.59 -4.48
N LEU A 74 -8.48 4.40 -3.89
CA LEU A 74 -9.63 3.60 -3.46
C LEU A 74 -10.40 4.32 -2.35
N ALA A 75 -11.73 4.33 -2.47
CA ALA A 75 -12.60 5.05 -1.53
C ALA A 75 -12.69 4.33 -0.17
N GLU A 76 -12.72 2.99 -0.20
CA GLU A 76 -12.71 2.17 1.01
C GLU A 76 -11.27 2.03 1.55
N PRO A 77 -11.06 2.18 2.87
CA PRO A 77 -9.77 1.92 3.48
C PRO A 77 -9.59 0.42 3.77
N SER A 78 -8.34 -0.01 3.91
CA SER A 78 -8.00 -1.28 4.55
C SER A 78 -7.72 -1.07 6.05
N SER A 79 -8.11 -2.05 6.86
CA SER A 79 -7.81 -2.08 8.29
C SER A 79 -6.37 -2.56 8.52
N MET A 80 -5.73 -2.10 9.59
CA MET A 80 -4.51 -2.65 10.18
C MET A 80 -4.63 -2.68 11.70
N THR A 81 -4.00 -3.65 12.36
CA THR A 81 -4.00 -3.69 13.83
C THR A 81 -3.05 -2.64 14.40
N ARG A 82 -3.31 -2.22 15.65
CA ARG A 82 -2.42 -1.28 16.37
C ARG A 82 -0.97 -1.81 16.52
N HIS A 83 -0.78 -3.12 16.55
CA HIS A 83 0.55 -3.72 16.64
C HIS A 83 1.34 -3.69 15.31
N GLN A 84 0.67 -3.37 14.19
CA GLN A 84 1.28 -3.28 12.86
C GLN A 84 1.69 -1.84 12.47
N VAL A 85 1.40 -0.84 13.32
CA VAL A 85 1.84 0.56 13.21
C VAL A 85 3.12 0.76 14.00
#